data_AF-A0A921H2B1-F1
#
_entry.id   AF-A0A921H2B1-F1
#
_cell.length_a   1.000
_cell.length_b   1.000
_cell.length_c   1.000
_cell.angle_alpha   90.00
_cell.angle_beta   90.00
_cell.angle_gamma   90.00
#
_symmetry.space_group_name_H-M   'P 1'
#
loop_
_entity.id
_entity.type
_entity.pdbx_description
1 polymer ?
#
loop_
_entity_poly.entity_id
_entity_poly.type
_entity_poly.pdbx_seq_one_letter_code
_entity_poly.pdbx_strand_id
1 'polypeptide(L)'
;GDADCISNGEISRQRSNIMASNYSFINAMFFWLSDNEVPIDVRRQPAKDNAVHVSMDGMSVVKVGFLGVLPILLLLCSVFIWVRRRGK
;
A
#
# COMPACT_ATOMS: atom_id res chain seq x y z
N GLY A 1 -20.73 -0.05 17.28
CA GLY A 1 -19.71 0.44 18.22
C GLY A 1 -19.91 1.92 18.39
N ASP A 2 -19.74 2.43 19.59
CA ASP A 2 -19.78 3.87 19.88
C ASP A 2 -18.38 4.45 19.62
N ALA A 3 -18.23 5.21 18.55
CA ALA A 3 -16.95 5.80 18.16
C ALA A 3 -16.60 7.05 19.00
N ASP A 4 -17.58 7.63 19.70
CA ASP A 4 -17.37 8.85 20.47
C ASP A 4 -16.44 8.61 21.66
N CYS A 5 -16.32 7.38 22.16
CA CYS A 5 -15.42 7.01 23.24
C CYS A 5 -13.92 7.17 22.93
N ILE A 6 -13.55 7.27 21.64
CA ILE A 6 -12.16 7.50 21.16
C ILE A 6 -12.00 8.93 20.60
N SER A 7 -13.04 9.76 20.68
CA SER A 7 -12.96 11.14 20.20
C SER A 7 -12.03 11.99 21.07
N ASN A 8 -11.39 13.01 20.46
CA ASN A 8 -10.55 13.96 21.19
C ASN A 8 -11.30 14.61 22.38
N GLY A 9 -12.59 14.86 22.21
CA GLY A 9 -13.44 15.46 23.24
C GLY A 9 -13.67 14.54 24.43
N GLU A 10 -13.72 13.23 24.22
CA GLU A 10 -13.94 12.23 25.28
C GLU A 10 -12.65 11.73 25.94
N ILE A 11 -11.50 11.81 25.27
CA ILE A 11 -10.20 11.45 25.85
C ILE A 11 -9.83 12.39 27.02
N SER A 12 -10.13 13.68 26.90
CA SER A 12 -9.86 14.68 27.96
C SER A 12 -11.07 14.98 28.84
N ARG A 13 -12.20 14.28 28.65
CA ARG A 13 -13.45 14.56 29.36
C ARG A 13 -13.39 14.01 30.77
N GLN A 14 -13.61 14.87 31.75
CA GLN A 14 -13.90 14.47 33.11
C GLN A 14 -15.39 14.64 33.38
N ARG A 15 -16.02 13.64 33.98
CA ARG A 15 -17.44 13.67 34.38
C ARG A 15 -17.51 13.59 35.89
N SER A 16 -18.28 14.49 36.52
CA SER A 16 -18.43 14.49 37.98
C SER A 16 -18.95 13.12 38.45
N ASN A 17 -18.33 12.57 39.49
CA ASN A 17 -18.61 11.24 40.04
C ASN A 17 -18.38 10.03 39.10
N ILE A 18 -17.73 10.19 37.95
CA ILE A 18 -17.40 9.08 37.03
C ILE A 18 -15.93 9.15 36.64
N MET A 19 -15.18 8.09 36.94
CA MET A 19 -13.80 7.94 36.49
C MET A 19 -13.80 7.46 35.03
N ALA A 20 -13.48 8.36 34.10
CA ALA A 20 -13.35 8.01 32.69
C ALA A 20 -12.07 7.19 32.48
N SER A 21 -12.21 6.00 31.89
CA SER A 21 -11.09 5.08 31.59
C SER A 21 -10.79 4.98 30.09
N ASN A 22 -11.42 5.85 29.27
CA ASN A 22 -11.28 5.82 27.80
C ASN A 22 -9.81 5.86 27.37
N TYR A 23 -9.00 6.74 27.97
CA TYR A 23 -7.57 6.83 27.70
C TYR A 23 -6.81 5.53 28.02
N SER A 24 -7.07 4.92 29.18
CA SER A 24 -6.42 3.66 29.59
C SER A 24 -6.83 2.50 28.68
N PHE A 25 -8.10 2.44 28.31
CA PHE A 25 -8.65 1.44 27.39
C PHE A 25 -8.04 1.53 26.00
N ILE A 26 -7.93 2.74 25.44
CA ILE A 26 -7.30 3.00 24.15
C ILE A 26 -5.82 2.58 24.17
N ASN A 27 -5.08 2.92 25.23
CA ASN A 27 -3.69 2.49 25.39
C ASN A 27 -3.55 0.95 25.49
N ALA A 28 -4.45 0.28 26.21
CA ALA A 28 -4.48 -1.18 26.31
C ALA A 28 -4.78 -1.83 24.95
N MET A 29 -5.66 -1.25 24.14
CA MET A 29 -5.92 -1.69 22.77
C MET A 29 -4.68 -1.56 21.88
N PHE A 30 -3.97 -0.43 21.94
CA PHE A 30 -2.73 -0.26 21.19
C PHE A 30 -1.62 -1.21 21.65
N PHE A 31 -1.53 -1.48 22.96
CA PHE A 31 -0.60 -2.47 23.50
C PHE A 31 -0.90 -3.87 22.97
N TRP A 32 -2.17 -4.27 22.96
CA TRP A 32 -2.60 -5.54 22.38
C TRP A 32 -2.34 -5.64 20.88
N LEU A 33 -2.59 -4.56 20.14
CA LEU A 33 -2.36 -4.49 18.69
C LEU A 33 -0.86 -4.48 18.33
N SER A 34 0.00 -4.15 19.28
CA SER A 34 1.47 -4.14 19.12
C SER A 34 2.12 -5.44 19.61
N ASP A 35 1.38 -6.55 19.66
CA ASP A 35 1.85 -7.83 20.19
C ASP A 35 2.42 -7.76 21.63
N ASN A 36 1.93 -6.82 22.45
CA ASN A 36 2.45 -6.51 23.79
C ASN A 36 3.89 -5.97 23.80
N GLU A 37 4.39 -5.48 22.67
CA GLU A 37 5.70 -4.85 22.54
C GLU A 37 5.57 -3.33 22.38
N VAL A 38 6.12 -2.57 23.32
CA VAL A 38 6.23 -1.10 23.23
C VAL A 38 7.55 -0.63 23.86
N PRO A 39 8.29 0.32 23.23
CA PRO A 39 8.04 0.94 21.94
C PRO A 39 8.37 -0.01 20.77
N ILE A 40 7.47 -0.10 19.80
CA ILE A 40 7.71 -0.83 18.56
C ILE A 40 8.84 -0.17 17.75
N ASP A 41 9.72 -0.99 17.18
CA ASP A 41 10.73 -0.47 16.25
C ASP A 41 10.08 -0.17 14.89
N VAL A 42 9.77 1.10 14.66
CA VAL A 42 9.20 1.61 13.39
C VAL A 42 10.27 1.91 12.34
N ARG A 43 11.54 1.54 12.55
CA ARG A 43 12.58 1.73 11.55
C ARG A 43 12.21 0.98 10.29
N ARG A 44 12.33 1.68 9.16
CA ARG A 44 12.16 1.08 7.84
C ARG A 44 13.17 -0.07 7.72
N GLN A 45 12.67 -1.29 7.62
CA GLN A 45 13.51 -2.43 7.29
C GLN A 45 14.22 -2.16 5.96
N PRO A 46 15.52 -2.49 5.83
CA PRO A 46 16.23 -2.29 4.59
C PRO A 46 15.47 -3.01 3.48
N ALA A 47 15.28 -2.34 2.34
CA ALA A 47 14.59 -2.95 1.21
C ALA A 47 15.34 -4.25 0.85
N LYS A 48 14.61 -5.35 0.73
CA LYS A 48 15.18 -6.66 0.41
C LYS A 48 15.82 -6.66 -0.99
N ASP A 49 15.23 -5.87 -1.89
CA ASP A 49 15.59 -5.81 -3.31
C ASP A 49 16.28 -4.47 -3.64
N ASN A 50 17.60 -4.39 -3.45
CA ASN A 50 18.42 -3.21 -3.77
C ASN A 50 19.25 -3.37 -5.05
N ALA A 51 19.11 -4.48 -5.76
CA ALA A 51 19.96 -4.83 -6.89
C ALA A 51 19.14 -5.26 -8.10
N VAL A 52 19.51 -4.74 -9.26
CA VAL A 52 19.00 -5.20 -10.55
C VAL A 52 20.09 -6.04 -11.20
N HIS A 53 19.89 -7.36 -11.25
CA HIS A 53 20.84 -8.30 -11.85
C HIS A 53 20.59 -8.45 -13.35
N VAL A 54 20.67 -7.34 -14.09
CA VAL A 54 20.56 -7.34 -15.55
C VAL A 54 21.85 -6.79 -16.13
N SER A 55 22.48 -7.54 -17.05
CA SER A 55 23.66 -7.06 -17.76
C SER A 55 23.32 -5.85 -18.62
N MET A 56 24.31 -5.00 -18.93
CA MET A 56 24.09 -3.81 -19.76
C MET A 56 23.52 -4.18 -21.14
N ASP A 57 23.94 -5.32 -21.70
CA ASP A 57 23.40 -5.87 -22.94
C ASP A 57 21.96 -6.35 -22.77
N GLY A 58 21.65 -7.02 -21.66
CA GLY A 58 20.29 -7.45 -21.32
C GLY A 58 19.33 -6.26 -21.20
N MET A 59 19.79 -5.14 -20.64
CA MET A 59 18.99 -3.92 -20.54
C MET A 59 18.62 -3.36 -21.92
N SER A 60 19.57 -3.41 -22.86
CA SER A 60 19.32 -2.98 -24.25
C SER A 60 18.26 -3.84 -24.93
N VAL A 61 18.32 -5.16 -24.75
CA VAL A 61 17.32 -6.10 -25.28
C VAL A 61 15.94 -5.84 -24.68
N VAL A 62 15.86 -5.69 -23.36
CA VAL A 62 14.60 -5.40 -22.66
C VAL A 62 14.00 -4.07 -23.14
N LYS A 63 14.84 -3.05 -23.31
CA LYS A 63 14.38 -1.75 -23.84
C LYS A 63 13.80 -1.88 -25.24
N VAL A 64 14.46 -2.58 -26.15
CA VAL A 64 13.95 -2.79 -27.52
C VAL A 64 12.65 -3.61 -27.50
N GLY A 65 12.57 -4.64 -26.66
CA GLY A 65 11.36 -5.45 -26.50
C GLY A 65 10.15 -4.62 -26.04
N PHE A 66 10.31 -3.84 -24.98
CA PHE A 66 9.19 -3.08 -24.40
C PHE A 66 8.86 -1.79 -25.16
N LEU A 67 9.85 -1.06 -25.66
CA LEU A 67 9.60 0.22 -26.34
C LEU A 67 9.41 0.07 -27.86
N GLY A 68 9.87 -1.03 -28.46
CA GLY A 68 9.75 -1.27 -29.90
C GLY A 68 8.75 -2.38 -30.21
N VAL A 69 9.06 -3.61 -29.79
CA VAL A 69 8.29 -4.80 -30.21
C VAL A 69 6.87 -4.77 -29.66
N LEU A 70 6.70 -4.50 -28.36
CA LEU A 70 5.40 -4.49 -27.70
C LEU A 70 4.42 -3.48 -28.31
N PRO A 71 4.75 -2.19 -28.51
CA PRO A 71 3.81 -1.24 -29.11
C PRO A 71 3.48 -1.57 -30.57
N ILE A 72 4.45 -2.08 -31.36
CA ILE A 72 4.18 -2.53 -32.74
C ILE A 72 3.18 -3.69 -32.74
N LEU A 73 3.36 -4.66 -31.84
CA LEU A 73 2.45 -5.79 -31.72
C LEU A 73 1.03 -5.33 -31.34
N LEU A 74 0.91 -4.40 -30.39
CA LEU A 74 -0.38 -3.81 -30.02
C LEU A 74 -1.03 -3.07 -31.20
N LEU A 75 -0.25 -2.32 -31.99
CA LEU A 75 -0.76 -1.66 -33.20
C LEU A 75 -1.26 -2.68 -34.22
N LEU A 76 -0.50 -3.74 -34.50
CA LEU A 76 -0.93 -4.80 -35.42
C LEU A 76 -2.21 -5.49 -34.94
N CYS A 77 -2.29 -5.84 -33.65
CA CYS A 77 -3.50 -6.43 -33.06
C CYS A 77 -4.71 -5.49 -33.17
N SER A 78 -4.53 -4.19 -32.89
CA SER A 78 -5.63 -3.23 -32.96
C SER A 78 -6.13 -3.02 -34.40
N VAL A 79 -5.23 -2.90 -35.38
CA VAL A 79 -5.58 -2.81 -36.80
C VAL A 79 -6.30 -4.09 -37.26
N PHE A 80 -5.79 -5.26 -36.88
CA PHE A 80 -6.41 -6.55 -37.21
C PHE A 80 -7.86 -6.63 -36.68
N ILE A 81 -8.07 -6.27 -35.41
CA ILE A 81 -9.41 -6.24 -34.80
C ILE A 81 -10.31 -5.24 -35.54
N TRP A 82 -9.80 -4.06 -35.88
CA TRP A 82 -10.55 -3.03 -36.59
C TRP A 82 -11.01 -3.49 -37.97
N VAL A 83 -10.13 -4.11 -38.76
CA VAL A 83 -10.48 -4.68 -40.08
C VAL A 83 -11.53 -5.77 -39.94
N ARG A 84 -11.36 -6.70 -38.99
CA ARG A 84 -12.35 -7.78 -38.74
C ARG A 84 -13.72 -7.23 -38.35
N ARG A 85 -13.78 -6.11 -37.63
CA ARG A 85 -15.04 -5.47 -37.21
C ARG A 85 -15.74 -4.71 -38.35
N ARG A 86 -15.00 -4.20 -39.33
CA ARG A 86 -15.53 -3.48 -40.51
C ARG A 86 -16.11 -4.42 -41.59
N GLY A 87 -15.79 -5.70 -41.53
CA GLY A 87 -16.30 -6.73 -42.44
C GLY A 87 -17.67 -7.33 -42.05
N LYS A 88 -18.38 -6.70 -41.11
CA LYS A 88 -19.80 -6.88 -40.83
C LYS A 88 -20.50 -5.56 -41.07
#